data_AF-A0A956K5Z0-F1
#
_entry.id   AF-A0A956K5Z0-F1
#
_cell.length_a   1.000
_cell.length_b   1.000
_cell.length_c   1.000
_cell.angle_alpha   90.00
_cell.angle_beta   90.00
_cell.angle_gamma   90.00
#
_symmetry.space_group_name_H-M   'P 1'
#
loop_
_entity.id
_entity.type
_entity.pdbx_description
1 polymer ?
#
loop_
_entity_poly.entity_id
_entity_poly.type
_entity_poly.pdbx_seq_one_letter_code
_entity_poly.pdbx_strand_id
1 'polypeptide(L)'
;LNDVVNSEAFREKVFAHRGWRCHEGLDSEQIYNRLMTGDRGGKGDLMVERTVSFDYTILPGEGGRVVGYRLDGTNDIFTYRRDFERMDAQDLASHLGHEILGHLAGEFGHPVYDTRRRRRSVPYTIDGFISDLLDEE
;
A
#
# COMPACT_ATOMS: atom_id res chain seq x y z
N LEU A 1 -9.93 8.31 -12.27
CA LEU A 1 -10.23 7.13 -11.40
C LEU A 1 -9.75 5.78 -11.93
N ASN A 2 -9.73 5.48 -13.24
CA ASN A 2 -9.65 4.07 -13.68
C ASN A 2 -8.32 3.33 -13.44
N ASP A 3 -7.20 3.99 -13.11
CA ASP A 3 -5.90 3.30 -13.00
C ASP A 3 -4.86 4.06 -12.16
N VAL A 4 -5.22 4.56 -10.97
CA VAL A 4 -4.28 5.36 -10.13
C VAL A 4 -2.94 4.64 -9.91
N VAL A 5 -2.98 3.40 -9.44
CA VAL A 5 -1.77 2.59 -9.16
C VAL A 5 -1.01 2.15 -10.40
N ASN A 6 -1.68 2.07 -11.56
CA ASN A 6 -1.07 1.73 -12.85
C ASN A 6 -0.66 2.98 -13.67
N SER A 7 -0.92 4.18 -13.15
CA SER A 7 -0.68 5.43 -13.87
C SER A 7 0.80 5.78 -13.94
N GLU A 8 1.19 6.53 -14.98
CA GLU A 8 2.53 7.10 -15.09
C GLU A 8 2.84 8.04 -13.91
N ALA A 9 1.86 8.83 -13.46
CA ALA A 9 2.02 9.73 -12.32
C ALA A 9 2.37 8.99 -11.03
N PHE A 10 1.73 7.84 -10.76
CA PHE A 10 2.08 7.01 -9.60
C PHE A 10 3.52 6.46 -9.71
N ARG A 11 3.89 5.93 -10.89
CA ARG A 11 5.25 5.46 -11.15
C ARG A 11 6.28 6.57 -10.93
N GLU A 12 6.01 7.78 -11.41
CA GLU A 12 6.88 8.94 -11.21
C GLU A 12 7.02 9.31 -9.73
N LYS A 13 5.93 9.32 -8.96
CA LYS A 13 5.99 9.57 -7.50
C LYS A 13 6.85 8.53 -6.79
N VAL A 14 6.74 7.25 -7.16
CA VAL A 14 7.60 6.17 -6.61
C VAL A 14 9.07 6.39 -6.95
N PHE A 15 9.41 6.69 -8.20
CA PHE A 15 10.80 6.91 -8.62
C PHE A 15 11.41 8.21 -8.08
N ALA A 16 10.61 9.26 -7.91
CA ALA A 16 11.06 10.54 -7.37
C ALA A 16 11.29 10.50 -5.84
N HIS A 17 10.71 9.53 -5.12
CA HIS A 17 10.78 9.47 -3.67
C HIS A 17 12.19 9.14 -3.15
N ARG A 18 12.81 10.08 -2.43
CA ARG A 18 14.18 9.94 -1.87
C ARG A 18 14.21 9.46 -0.40
N GLY A 19 13.06 9.10 0.15
CA GLY A 19 12.83 8.99 1.58
C GLY A 19 12.51 7.60 2.11
N TRP A 20 12.60 6.55 1.28
CA TRP A 20 12.21 5.20 1.67
C TRP A 20 12.90 4.80 2.99
N ARG A 21 12.13 4.33 3.96
CA ARG A 21 12.64 3.76 5.23
C ARG A 21 12.03 2.37 5.41
N CYS A 22 12.74 1.48 6.10
CA CYS A 22 12.28 0.09 6.33
C CYS A 22 12.10 -0.77 5.06
N HIS A 23 12.62 -0.34 3.92
CA HIS A 23 12.45 -0.96 2.60
C HIS A 23 13.55 -2.00 2.30
N GLU A 24 14.11 -2.65 3.32
CA GLU A 24 15.13 -3.72 3.19
C GLU A 24 16.43 -3.35 2.42
N GLY A 25 16.65 -2.06 2.12
CA GLY A 25 17.81 -1.57 1.36
C GLY A 25 17.60 -1.52 -0.17
N LEU A 26 16.37 -1.72 -0.63
CA LEU A 26 15.96 -1.65 -2.04
C LEU A 26 16.02 -0.22 -2.62
N ASP A 27 16.38 -0.08 -3.89
CA ASP A 27 16.21 1.18 -4.61
C ASP A 27 14.74 1.40 -5.06
N SER A 28 14.40 2.60 -5.57
CA SER A 28 13.03 2.90 -6.00
C SER A 28 12.55 2.02 -7.15
N GLU A 29 13.45 1.54 -8.02
CA GLU A 29 13.12 0.62 -9.12
C GLU A 29 12.72 -0.75 -8.57
N GLN A 30 13.50 -1.27 -7.62
CA GLN A 30 13.21 -2.52 -6.92
C GLN A 30 11.92 -2.44 -6.10
N ILE A 31 11.65 -1.30 -5.44
CA ILE A 31 10.37 -1.08 -4.74
C ILE A 31 9.22 -1.13 -5.74
N TYR A 32 9.29 -0.35 -6.83
CA TYR A 32 8.25 -0.34 -7.85
C TYR A 32 8.01 -1.74 -8.44
N ASN A 33 9.07 -2.46 -8.81
CA ASN A 33 8.96 -3.82 -9.33
C ASN A 33 8.30 -4.75 -8.30
N ARG A 34 8.69 -4.68 -7.03
CA ARG A 34 8.07 -5.51 -5.99
C ARG A 34 6.59 -5.21 -5.79
N LEU A 35 6.18 -3.93 -5.88
CA LEU A 35 4.77 -3.54 -5.83
C LEU A 35 3.98 -4.10 -7.02
N MET A 36 4.51 -3.95 -8.23
CA MET A 36 3.76 -4.26 -9.47
C MET A 36 3.84 -5.74 -9.88
N THR A 37 4.99 -6.39 -9.70
CA THR A 37 5.24 -7.76 -10.17
C THR A 37 5.46 -8.76 -9.03
N GLY A 38 5.63 -8.30 -7.78
CA GLY A 38 5.94 -9.17 -6.65
C GLY A 38 7.38 -9.69 -6.64
N ASP A 39 8.23 -9.15 -7.52
CA ASP A 39 9.63 -9.53 -7.59
C ASP A 39 10.40 -9.06 -6.35
N ARG A 40 11.00 -9.99 -5.62
CA ARG A 40 11.79 -9.73 -4.41
C ARG A 40 13.27 -9.42 -4.68
N GLY A 41 13.74 -9.38 -5.94
CA GLY A 41 15.16 -9.12 -6.19
C GLY A 41 15.68 -9.11 -7.63
N GLY A 42 14.85 -9.19 -8.66
CA GLY A 42 15.29 -9.10 -10.06
C GLY A 42 15.32 -7.66 -10.60
N LYS A 43 16.46 -7.25 -11.17
CA LYS A 43 16.47 -6.25 -12.24
C LYS A 43 16.25 -7.01 -13.55
N GLY A 44 15.01 -7.30 -13.93
CA GLY A 44 14.78 -7.96 -15.23
C GLY A 44 13.37 -8.46 -15.55
N ASP A 45 12.73 -7.76 -16.48
CA ASP A 45 12.29 -8.24 -17.81
C ASP A 45 11.19 -9.27 -18.01
N LEU A 46 10.40 -9.62 -17.01
CA LEU A 46 9.10 -10.22 -17.30
C LEU A 46 7.99 -9.38 -16.64
N MET A 47 7.37 -8.53 -17.46
CA MET A 47 6.04 -7.99 -17.18
C MET A 47 5.02 -9.14 -17.25
N VAL A 48 5.11 -10.05 -16.28
CA VAL A 48 4.02 -10.98 -16.01
C VAL A 48 2.98 -10.14 -15.27
N GLU A 49 1.83 -9.97 -15.90
CA GLU A 49 0.67 -9.37 -15.23
C GLU A 49 0.43 -10.11 -13.91
N ARG A 50 0.42 -9.35 -12.81
CA ARG A 50 0.13 -9.88 -11.50
C ARG A 50 -1.28 -9.49 -11.11
N THR A 51 -2.16 -10.48 -11.04
CA THR A 51 -3.46 -10.31 -10.39
C THR A 51 -3.31 -10.60 -8.90
N VAL A 52 -3.70 -9.65 -8.05
CA VAL A 52 -3.78 -9.84 -6.60
C VAL A 52 -5.26 -9.98 -6.23
N SER A 53 -5.64 -11.17 -5.76
CA SER A 53 -6.97 -11.43 -5.20
C SER A 53 -6.92 -11.28 -3.69
N PHE A 54 -7.92 -10.61 -3.12
CA PHE A 54 -8.04 -10.39 -1.68
C PHE A 54 -9.50 -10.51 -1.25
N ASP A 55 -9.70 -10.91 0.00
CA ASP A 55 -11.00 -10.94 0.67
C ASP A 55 -11.07 -9.74 1.62
N TYR A 56 -12.08 -8.91 1.45
CA TYR A 56 -12.26 -7.69 2.25
C TYR A 56 -13.44 -7.85 3.20
N THR A 57 -13.17 -7.79 4.50
CA THR A 57 -14.18 -8.00 5.55
C THR A 57 -14.30 -6.79 6.45
N ILE A 58 -15.54 -6.31 6.62
CA ILE A 58 -15.87 -5.28 7.59
C ILE A 58 -16.25 -5.93 8.93
N LEU A 59 -15.41 -5.77 9.94
CA LEU A 59 -15.64 -6.35 11.26
C LEU A 59 -16.58 -5.47 12.12
N PRO A 60 -17.51 -6.08 12.88
CA PRO A 60 -18.29 -5.34 13.86
C PRO A 60 -17.41 -4.84 15.02
N GLY A 61 -17.54 -3.58 15.41
CA GLY A 61 -16.84 -3.01 16.58
C GLY A 61 -16.31 -1.59 16.39
N GLU A 62 -15.66 -1.07 17.43
CA GLU A 62 -14.94 0.21 17.41
C GLU A 62 -13.43 -0.03 17.32
N GLY A 63 -12.78 0.71 16.43
CA GLY A 63 -11.36 0.61 16.11
C GLY A 63 -10.46 0.62 17.34
N GLY A 64 -9.54 -0.34 17.37
CA GLY A 64 -8.43 -0.35 18.33
C GLY A 64 -7.40 0.72 17.98
N ARG A 65 -6.10 0.41 18.08
CA ARG A 65 -5.02 1.33 17.69
C ARG A 65 -4.81 1.44 16.16
N VAL A 66 -5.60 0.74 15.37
CA VAL A 66 -5.46 0.62 13.91
C VAL A 66 -6.82 0.70 13.24
N VAL A 67 -6.83 1.23 12.01
CA VAL A 67 -8.00 1.39 11.14
C VAL A 67 -8.46 0.04 10.56
N GLY A 68 -7.48 -0.79 10.21
CA GLY A 68 -7.65 -2.12 9.67
C GLY A 68 -6.33 -2.88 9.77
N TYR A 69 -6.34 -4.14 9.36
CA TYR A 69 -5.14 -4.96 9.26
C TYR A 69 -5.35 -6.10 8.27
N ARG A 70 -4.25 -6.53 7.66
CA ARG A 70 -4.15 -7.84 7.00
C ARG A 70 -3.77 -8.93 8.01
N LEU A 71 -4.31 -10.14 7.84
CA LEU A 71 -3.79 -11.32 8.53
C LEU A 71 -2.60 -11.92 7.75
N ASP A 72 -1.42 -11.94 8.37
CA ASP A 72 -0.20 -12.47 7.77
C ASP A 72 -0.38 -13.91 7.27
N GLY A 73 0.12 -14.18 6.05
CA GLY A 73 -0.02 -15.49 5.40
C GLY A 73 -1.37 -15.75 4.74
N THR A 74 -2.31 -14.79 4.80
CA THR A 74 -3.59 -14.84 4.09
C THR A 74 -3.72 -13.67 3.12
N ASN A 75 -4.80 -13.68 2.31
CA ASN A 75 -5.21 -12.55 1.49
C ASN A 75 -6.37 -11.78 2.13
N ASP A 76 -6.61 -12.00 3.43
CA ASP A 76 -7.71 -11.39 4.16
C ASP A 76 -7.31 -10.01 4.68
N ILE A 77 -8.13 -9.02 4.35
CA ILE A 77 -8.02 -7.64 4.83
C ILE A 77 -9.26 -7.33 5.65
N PHE A 78 -9.03 -6.78 6.85
CA PHE A 78 -10.07 -6.44 7.79
C PHE A 78 -10.07 -4.95 8.07
N THR A 79 -11.24 -4.32 8.06
CA THR A 79 -11.43 -2.93 8.51
C THR A 79 -12.53 -2.92 9.56
N TYR A 80 -12.38 -2.10 10.60
CA TYR A 80 -13.44 -1.94 11.59
C TYR A 80 -14.57 -1.09 11.03
N ARG A 81 -15.82 -1.49 11.28
CA ARG A 81 -17.02 -0.81 10.76
C ARG A 81 -17.01 0.70 11.02
N ARG A 82 -16.68 1.11 12.26
CA ARG A 82 -16.65 2.52 12.63
C ARG A 82 -15.69 3.35 11.78
N ASP A 83 -14.53 2.79 11.44
CA ASP A 83 -13.55 3.48 10.61
C ASP A 83 -14.02 3.49 9.15
N PHE A 84 -14.48 2.35 8.63
CA PHE A 84 -15.06 2.25 7.29
C PHE A 84 -16.21 3.24 7.05
N GLU A 85 -17.14 3.37 7.99
CA GLU A 85 -18.29 4.28 7.89
C GLU A 85 -17.89 5.77 7.91
N ARG A 86 -16.65 6.09 8.29
CA ARG A 86 -16.11 7.46 8.30
C ARG A 86 -15.24 7.76 7.08
N MET A 87 -14.81 6.74 6.36
CA MET A 87 -14.01 6.91 5.15
C MET A 87 -14.91 7.40 4.03
N ASP A 88 -14.44 8.40 3.31
CA ASP A 88 -14.92 8.62 1.95
C ASP A 88 -14.24 7.66 0.96
N ALA A 89 -14.51 7.83 -0.33
CA ALA A 89 -13.93 6.98 -1.37
C ALA A 89 -12.40 7.09 -1.44
N GLN A 90 -11.85 8.26 -1.13
CA GLN A 90 -10.42 8.52 -1.18
C GLN A 90 -9.72 7.89 0.03
N ASP A 91 -10.26 8.07 1.23
CA ASP A 91 -9.77 7.41 2.45
C ASP A 91 -9.78 5.89 2.29
N LEU A 92 -10.85 5.33 1.70
CA LEU A 92 -10.94 3.90 1.44
C LEU A 92 -9.89 3.44 0.41
N ALA A 93 -9.70 4.20 -0.68
CA ALA A 93 -8.71 3.87 -1.70
C ALA A 93 -7.28 3.91 -1.14
N SER A 94 -6.95 4.91 -0.33
CA SER A 94 -5.62 5.01 0.30
C SER A 94 -5.42 3.90 1.35
N HIS A 95 -6.44 3.61 2.16
CA HIS A 95 -6.41 2.49 3.10
C HIS A 95 -6.20 1.14 2.38
N LEU A 96 -6.93 0.88 1.31
CA LEU A 96 -6.74 -0.33 0.51
C LEU A 96 -5.37 -0.34 -0.20
N GLY A 97 -4.86 0.81 -0.63
CA GLY A 97 -3.50 0.93 -1.15
C GLY A 97 -2.43 0.54 -0.12
N HIS A 98 -2.61 0.95 1.13
CA HIS A 98 -1.75 0.56 2.25
C HIS A 98 -1.70 -0.96 2.42
N GLU A 99 -2.87 -1.59 2.54
CA GLU A 99 -3.00 -3.02 2.83
C GLU A 99 -2.68 -3.90 1.61
N ILE A 100 -3.28 -3.60 0.46
CA ILE A 100 -3.12 -4.41 -0.75
C ILE A 100 -1.76 -4.17 -1.37
N LEU A 101 -1.42 -2.93 -1.71
CA LEU A 101 -0.21 -2.67 -2.49
C LEU A 101 1.03 -2.71 -1.58
N GLY A 102 0.95 -2.08 -0.41
CA GLY A 102 2.04 -2.07 0.57
C GLY A 102 2.31 -3.44 1.21
N HIS A 103 1.29 -4.04 1.82
CA HIS A 103 1.46 -5.26 2.63
C HIS A 103 1.23 -6.57 1.89
N LEU A 104 0.24 -6.68 1.00
CA LEU A 104 -0.08 -7.94 0.33
C LEU A 104 0.75 -8.16 -0.93
N ALA A 105 0.76 -7.18 -1.84
CA ALA A 105 1.49 -7.25 -3.09
C ALA A 105 2.98 -7.04 -2.86
N GLY A 106 3.35 -5.91 -2.25
CA GLY A 106 4.73 -5.56 -1.97
C GLY A 106 5.36 -6.34 -0.82
N GLU A 107 4.56 -6.91 0.09
CA GLU A 107 5.05 -7.61 1.28
C GLU A 107 6.02 -6.78 2.12
N PHE A 108 5.78 -5.47 2.19
CA PHE A 108 6.59 -4.56 3.00
C PHE A 108 6.06 -4.50 4.42
N GLY A 109 6.95 -4.49 5.41
CA GLY A 109 6.60 -4.25 6.81
C GLY A 109 6.75 -2.79 7.23
N HIS A 110 6.29 -2.48 8.43
CA HIS A 110 6.57 -1.21 9.10
C HIS A 110 6.65 -1.40 10.63
N PRO A 111 7.33 -0.50 11.38
CA PRO A 111 7.30 -0.53 12.84
C PRO A 111 5.87 -0.49 13.41
N VAL A 112 5.64 -1.17 14.54
CA VAL A 112 4.32 -1.23 15.20
C VAL A 112 3.89 0.11 15.77
N TYR A 113 4.84 0.90 16.30
CA TYR A 113 4.55 2.18 16.94
C TYR A 113 4.58 3.34 15.94
N ASP A 114 3.67 4.30 16.12
CA ASP A 114 3.65 5.54 15.34
C ASP A 114 4.93 6.35 15.58
N THR A 115 5.84 6.24 14.62
CA THR A 115 7.15 6.86 14.63
C THR A 115 7.40 7.49 13.27
N ARG A 116 8.32 8.46 13.20
CA ARG A 116 8.78 9.04 11.93
C ARG A 116 9.27 7.98 10.94
N ARG A 117 9.79 6.86 11.44
CA ARG A 117 10.24 5.72 10.65
C ARG A 117 9.05 4.94 10.05
N ARG A 118 7.96 4.76 10.82
CA ARG A 118 6.70 4.15 10.35
C ARG A 118 6.03 4.99 9.27
N ARG A 119 5.89 6.30 9.48
CA ARG A 119 5.29 7.23 8.50
C ARG A 119 6.07 7.35 7.17
N ARG A 120 7.25 6.74 7.08
CA ARG A 120 8.11 6.69 5.88
C ARG A 120 8.36 5.26 5.39
N SER A 121 7.64 4.28 5.93
CA SER A 121 7.63 2.91 5.40
C SER A 121 6.90 2.87 4.07
N VAL A 122 7.24 1.90 3.22
CA VAL A 122 6.63 1.76 1.89
C VAL A 122 5.08 1.81 1.96
N PRO A 123 4.38 1.04 2.82
CA PRO A 123 2.91 1.08 2.86
C PRO A 123 2.33 2.49 3.11
N TYR A 124 2.90 3.24 4.06
CA TYR A 124 2.48 4.61 4.38
C TYR A 124 2.84 5.64 3.30
N THR A 125 3.97 5.46 2.63
CA THR A 125 4.35 6.35 1.54
C THR A 125 3.44 6.13 0.31
N ILE A 126 3.09 4.89 0.01
CA ILE A 126 2.20 4.53 -1.10
C ILE A 126 0.77 5.01 -0.84
N ASP A 127 0.27 4.81 0.38
CA ASP A 127 -0.97 5.41 0.89
C ASP A 127 -1.02 6.91 0.56
N GLY A 128 -0.01 7.68 0.97
CA GLY A 128 0.07 9.10 0.66
C GLY A 128 0.09 9.44 -0.84
N PHE A 129 0.77 8.64 -1.68
CA PHE A 129 0.77 8.88 -3.13
C PHE A 129 -0.60 8.67 -3.76
N ILE A 130 -1.35 7.65 -3.31
CA ILE A 130 -2.70 7.40 -3.80
C ILE A 130 -3.62 8.54 -3.40
N SER A 131 -3.57 9.00 -2.14
CA SER A 131 -4.35 10.14 -1.69
C SER A 131 -4.05 11.40 -2.50
N ASP A 132 -2.77 11.75 -2.67
CA ASP A 132 -2.38 12.95 -3.43
C ASP A 132 -2.89 12.89 -4.89
N LEU A 133 -2.80 11.73 -5.54
CA LEU A 133 -3.22 11.57 -6.93
C LEU A 133 -4.75 11.61 -7.10
N LEU A 134 -5.49 11.23 -6.06
CA LEU A 134 -6.95 11.35 -6.03
C LEU A 134 -7.40 12.80 -5.74
N ASP A 135 -6.61 13.59 -5.02
CA ASP A 135 -6.85 15.03 -4.81
C ASP A 135 -6.58 15.88 -6.05
N GLU A 136 -5.71 15.42 -6.94
CA GLU A 136 -5.30 16.12 -8.17
C GLU A 136 -6.30 15.92 -9.35
N GLU A 137 -7.24 14.99 -9.25
CA GLU A 137 -8.30 14.69 -10.24
C GLU A 137 -9.64 15.40 -9.95
#